data_AF-A0A2P4NWA6-F1
#
_entry.id   AF-A0A2P4NWA6-F1
#
_cell.length_a   1.000
_cell.length_b   1.000
_cell.length_c   1.000
_cell.angle_alpha   90.00
_cell.angle_beta   90.00
_cell.angle_gamma   90.00
#
_symmetry.space_group_name_H-M   'P 1'
#
loop_
_entity.id
_entity.type
_entity.pdbx_description
1 polymer ?
#
loop_
_entity_poly.entity_id
_entity_poly.type
_entity_poly.pdbx_seq_one_letter_code
_entity_poly.pdbx_strand_id
1 'polypeptide(L)'
;MALSDYTGRSPTGRDETIVRVVPHRLWRPGDERIEPCTYSGEQIRLSEKHLLAVVERDGVRERRYFRDEQSLSAWMEENPR
;
A
#
# COMPACT_ATOMS: atom_id res chain seq x y z
N MET A 1 2.37 -8.39 -12.10
CA MET A 1 2.47 -9.48 -11.12
C MET A 1 1.09 -9.77 -10.59
N ALA A 2 0.85 -10.89 -9.92
CA ALA A 2 -0.35 -11.01 -9.10
C ALA A 2 -0.13 -10.21 -7.79
N LEU A 3 -1.18 -9.58 -7.25
CA LEU A 3 -1.06 -8.85 -5.98
C LEU A 3 -0.61 -9.74 -4.81
N SER A 4 -0.89 -11.04 -4.88
CA SER A 4 -0.40 -12.04 -3.93
C SER A 4 1.13 -12.12 -3.88
N ASP A 5 1.81 -11.84 -4.99
CA ASP A 5 3.27 -11.99 -5.13
C ASP A 5 4.04 -10.96 -4.30
N TYR A 6 3.38 -9.92 -3.81
CA TYR A 6 3.95 -8.94 -2.89
C TYR A 6 3.97 -9.44 -1.44
N THR A 7 3.17 -10.45 -1.10
CA THR A 7 3.07 -10.96 0.27
C THR A 7 4.38 -11.63 0.70
N GLY A 8 4.84 -11.35 1.91
CA GLY A 8 6.11 -11.84 2.44
C GLY A 8 7.33 -11.06 1.96
N ARG A 9 7.18 -10.03 1.11
CA ARG A 9 8.28 -9.16 0.69
C ARG A 9 8.47 -8.01 1.68
N SER A 10 9.72 -7.63 1.86
CA SER A 10 10.13 -6.46 2.65
C SER A 10 10.45 -5.30 1.71
N PRO A 11 9.71 -4.18 1.79
CA PRO A 11 9.91 -3.01 0.94
C PRO A 11 11.22 -2.29 1.25
N THR A 12 11.52 -1.95 2.50
CA THR A 12 12.73 -1.17 2.86
C THR A 12 13.93 -1.99 3.35
N GLY A 13 13.89 -3.32 3.20
CA GLY A 13 14.93 -4.23 3.72
C GLY A 13 15.06 -4.27 5.26
N ARG A 14 14.37 -3.38 5.98
CA ARG A 14 14.19 -3.38 7.44
C ARG A 14 13.03 -4.29 7.83
N ASP A 15 12.79 -4.48 9.14
CA ASP A 15 11.82 -5.39 9.78
C ASP A 15 10.33 -5.21 9.41
N GLU A 16 10.03 -4.64 8.26
CA GLU A 16 8.71 -4.57 7.68
C GLU A 16 8.47 -5.67 6.65
N THR A 17 7.31 -6.33 6.75
CA THR A 17 6.87 -7.38 5.82
C THR A 17 5.48 -7.07 5.33
N ILE A 18 5.26 -7.13 4.02
CA ILE A 18 3.91 -7.05 3.45
C ILE A 18 3.15 -8.32 3.81
N VAL A 19 2.07 -8.19 4.58
CA VAL A 19 1.22 -9.34 4.95
C VAL A 19 0.04 -9.53 4.00
N ARG A 20 -0.34 -8.47 3.28
CA ARG A 20 -1.46 -8.52 2.32
C ARG A 20 -1.43 -7.33 1.38
N VAL A 21 -1.79 -7.56 0.12
CA VAL A 21 -2.15 -6.50 -0.83
C VAL A 21 -3.50 -6.81 -1.46
N VAL A 22 -4.39 -5.82 -1.53
CA VAL A 22 -5.70 -5.97 -2.16
C VAL A 22 -6.14 -4.73 -2.93
N PRO A 23 -6.97 -4.91 -3.98
CA PRO A 23 -7.80 -3.83 -4.48
C PRO A 23 -8.72 -3.36 -3.36
N HIS A 24 -8.79 -2.05 -3.16
CA HIS A 24 -9.53 -1.44 -2.08
C HIS A 24 -10.32 -0.23 -2.58
N ARG A 25 -11.44 0.02 -1.90
CA ARG A 25 -12.31 1.17 -2.11
C ARG A 25 -13.12 1.37 -0.82
N LEU A 26 -12.86 2.46 -0.12
CA LEU A 26 -13.54 2.86 1.10
C LEU A 26 -14.53 3.98 0.78
N TRP A 27 -15.76 3.60 0.48
CA TRP A 27 -16.85 4.55 0.35
C TRP A 27 -17.60 4.69 1.69
N ARG A 28 -17.72 5.91 2.19
CA ARG A 28 -18.50 6.25 3.38
C ARG A 28 -19.38 7.47 3.07
N PRO A 29 -20.69 7.43 3.37
CA PRO A 29 -21.55 8.59 3.17
C PRO A 29 -21.07 9.78 4.02
N GLY A 30 -20.85 10.93 3.38
CA GLY A 30 -20.53 12.20 4.06
C GLY A 30 -19.09 12.35 4.58
N ASP A 31 -18.22 11.37 4.36
CA ASP A 31 -16.82 11.40 4.81
C ASP A 31 -15.89 11.06 3.63
N GLU A 32 -15.43 12.09 2.92
CA GLU A 32 -14.41 11.94 1.89
C GLU A 32 -13.04 11.85 2.56
N ARG A 33 -12.50 10.64 2.64
CA ARG A 33 -11.15 10.42 3.15
C ARG A 33 -10.14 10.46 2.02
N ILE A 34 -9.15 11.33 2.17
CA ILE A 34 -8.02 11.49 1.27
C ILE A 34 -6.76 11.08 2.04
N GLU A 35 -5.93 10.23 1.42
CA GLU A 35 -4.65 9.81 1.97
C GLU A 35 -3.57 10.02 0.90
N PRO A 36 -2.30 10.26 1.27
CA PRO A 36 -1.21 10.27 0.30
C PRO A 36 -0.90 8.86 -0.19
N CYS A 37 -0.58 8.74 -1.48
CA CYS A 37 0.05 7.55 -2.02
C CYS A 37 1.42 7.35 -1.35
N THR A 38 1.67 6.14 -0.84
CA THR A 38 2.88 5.80 -0.09
C THR A 38 4.15 5.99 -0.93
N TYR A 39 4.06 5.79 -2.24
CA TYR A 39 5.17 5.97 -3.15
C TYR A 39 5.33 7.44 -3.58
N SER A 40 4.33 8.01 -4.27
CA SER A 40 4.46 9.30 -4.94
C SER A 40 4.08 10.51 -4.08
N GLY A 41 3.46 10.29 -2.91
CA GLY A 41 2.87 11.36 -2.09
C GLY A 41 1.60 11.99 -2.66
N GLU A 42 1.16 11.61 -3.87
CA GLU A 42 -0.05 12.16 -4.50
C GLU A 42 -1.29 11.83 -3.68
N GLN A 43 -2.18 12.80 -3.51
CA GLN A 43 -3.42 12.63 -2.78
C GLN A 43 -4.37 11.69 -3.53
N ILE A 44 -4.78 10.61 -2.87
CA ILE A 44 -5.76 9.64 -3.39
C ILE A 44 -7.03 9.67 -2.56
N ARG A 45 -8.16 9.70 -3.25
CA ARG A 45 -9.48 9.56 -2.63
C ARG A 45 -9.72 8.09 -2.33
N LEU A 46 -9.90 7.75 -1.06
CA LEU A 46 -10.13 6.35 -0.70
C LEU A 46 -11.48 5.82 -1.21
N SER A 47 -12.41 6.70 -1.56
CA SER A 47 -13.69 6.36 -2.21
C SER A 47 -13.51 5.86 -3.66
N GLU A 48 -12.36 6.14 -4.28
CA GLU A 48 -11.99 5.66 -5.61
C GLU A 48 -11.21 4.34 -5.50
N LYS A 49 -11.08 3.63 -6.63
CA LYS A 49 -10.33 2.37 -6.67
C LYS A 49 -8.85 2.66 -6.44
N HIS A 50 -8.26 1.98 -5.48
CA HIS A 50 -6.84 2.06 -5.14
C HIS A 50 -6.36 0.68 -4.63
N LEU A 51 -5.08 0.57 -4.28
CA LEU A 51 -4.53 -0.60 -3.59
C LEU A 51 -4.25 -0.27 -2.13
N LEU A 52 -4.53 -1.24 -1.27
CA LEU A 52 -4.17 -1.23 0.14
C LEU A 52 -3.16 -2.35 0.38
N ALA A 53 -1.96 -1.98 0.84
CA ALA A 53 -1.02 -2.91 1.43
C ALA A 53 -1.10 -2.84 2.95
N VAL A 54 -1.10 -4.01 3.60
CA VAL A 54 -0.90 -4.11 5.04
C VAL A 54 0.54 -4.56 5.25
N VAL A 55 1.26 -3.79 6.06
CA VAL A 55 2.67 -4.01 6.39
C VAL A 55 2.76 -4.30 7.88
N GLU A 56 3.49 -5.34 8.26
CA GLU A 56 3.76 -5.67 9.66
C GLU A 56 5.20 -5.31 9.99
N ARG A 57 5.38 -4.54 11.07
CA ARG A 57 6.69 -4.14 11.61
C ARG A 57 6.66 -4.26 13.13
N ASP A 58 7.60 -5.00 13.70
CA ASP A 58 7.68 -5.21 15.16
C ASP A 58 6.36 -5.69 15.79
N GLY A 59 5.59 -6.51 15.05
CA GLY A 59 4.26 -7.01 15.45
C GLY A 59 3.11 -6.00 15.30
N VAL A 60 3.38 -4.77 14.84
CA VAL A 60 2.39 -3.73 14.57
C VAL A 60 2.01 -3.74 13.09
N ARG A 61 0.71 -3.68 12.79
CA ARG A 61 0.20 -3.65 11.41
C ARG A 61 -0.18 -2.24 10.99
N GLU A 62 0.45 -1.78 9.92
CA GLU A 62 0.22 -0.48 9.30
C GLU A 62 -0.49 -0.64 7.95
N ARG A 63 -1.28 0.37 7.59
CA ARG A 63 -1.95 0.46 6.28
C ARG A 63 -1.16 1.43 5.40
N ARG A 64 -0.84 0.99 4.20
CA ARG A 64 -0.16 1.79 3.17
C ARG A 64 -1.05 1.81 1.93
N TYR A 65 -1.27 3.01 1.40
CA TYR A 65 -2.17 3.22 0.27
C TYR A 65 -1.35 3.49 -1.00
N PHE A 66 -1.77 2.90 -2.11
CA PHE A 66 -1.13 3.01 -3.41
C PHE A 66 -2.19 3.28 -4.47
N ARG A 67 -1.87 4.11 -5.45
CA ARG A 67 -2.82 4.45 -6.51
C ARG A 67 -3.15 3.23 -7.37
N ASP A 68 -2.11 2.47 -7.68
CA ASP A 68 -2.14 1.33 -8.59
C ASP A 68 -0.94 0.40 -8.35
N GLU A 69 -0.86 -0.68 -9.14
CA GLU A 69 0.24 -1.63 -9.06
C GLU A 69 1.59 -1.01 -9.46
N GLN A 70 1.62 -0.01 -10.33
CA GLN A 70 2.85 0.65 -10.75
C GLN A 70 3.51 1.37 -9.57
N SER A 71 2.73 2.13 -8.81
CA SER A 71 3.21 2.81 -7.59
C SER A 71 3.67 1.82 -6.51
N LEU A 72 3.02 0.65 -6.41
CA LEU A 72 3.45 -0.42 -5.50
C LEU A 72 4.76 -1.07 -5.96
N SER A 73 4.90 -1.41 -7.24
CA SER A 73 6.14 -2.00 -7.78
C SER A 73 7.32 -1.06 -7.63
N ALA A 74 7.13 0.22 -7.95
CA ALA A 74 8.18 1.23 -7.82
C ALA A 74 8.67 1.39 -6.38
N TRP A 75 7.74 1.39 -5.41
CA TRP A 75 8.10 1.40 -4.00
C TRP A 75 8.95 0.19 -3.57
N MET A 76 8.71 -0.99 -4.17
CA MET A 76 9.50 -2.20 -3.94
C MET A 76 10.87 -2.19 -4.62
N GLU A 77 11.05 -1.37 -5.67
CA GLU A 77 12.28 -1.32 -6.48
C GLU A 77 13.25 -0.23 -6.02
N GLU A 78 12.75 0.93 -5.58
CA GLU A 78 13.58 2.04 -5.08
C GLU A 78 14.18 1.80 -3.70
N ASN A 79 13.72 0.76 -3.00
CA ASN A 79 14.25 0.33 -1.73
C ASN A 79 14.86 -1.08 -1.85
N PRO A 80 15.93 -1.25 -2.64
CA PRO A 80 16.55 -2.56 -2.79
C PRO A 80 17.12 -3.01 -1.43
N ARG A 81 16.98 -4.32 -1.19
CA ARG A 81 17.45 -5.05 0.00
C ARG A 81 18.89 -4.74 0.38
#